data_AF-A0A2E2TI27-F1
#
_entry.id   AF-A0A2E2TI27-F1
#
_cell.length_a   1.000
_cell.length_b   1.000
_cell.length_c   1.000
_cell.angle_alpha   90.00
_cell.angle_beta   90.00
_cell.angle_gamma   90.00
#
_symmetry.space_group_name_H-M   'P 1'
#
loop_
_entity.id
_entity.type
_entity.pdbx_description
1 polymer ?
#
loop_
_entity_poly.entity_id
_entity_poly.type
_entity_poly.pdbx_seq_one_letter_code
_entity_poly.pdbx_strand_id
1 'polypeptide(L)'
;MLKKEIHIRLRAARKAAGFKSAYDFADLIGVPRTTYSQHERGDRNIKDDYLEMYAKNLKVNEAWLRNGKGAAFLNPDSEKINTLSNELKANDIYKQLNTHDSQILDKELLIAITSLLFEKIQNENLTVSPNIFANTITEIYCSIASTTEDVHQRLMMVPAVIKPYLKSFN
;
A
#
# COMPACT_ATOMS: atom_id res chain seq x y z
N MET A 1 11.02 -5.36 -18.60
CA MET A 1 9.55 -5.53 -18.49
C MET A 1 8.81 -4.44 -17.69
N LEU A 2 9.42 -3.32 -17.25
CA LEU A 2 8.81 -2.35 -16.30
C LEU A 2 7.92 -1.24 -16.88
N LYS A 3 7.93 -0.99 -18.21
CA LYS A 3 7.08 0.05 -18.84
C LYS A 3 5.59 -0.33 -18.92
N LYS A 4 5.25 -1.62 -18.77
CA LYS A 4 3.93 -2.15 -19.15
C LYS A 4 2.75 -1.73 -18.25
N GLU A 5 3.00 -1.16 -17.08
CA GLU A 5 1.93 -0.89 -16.09
C GLU A 5 1.68 0.60 -15.79
N ILE A 6 2.29 1.51 -16.55
CA ILE A 6 2.15 2.95 -16.34
C ILE A 6 0.69 3.44 -16.40
N HIS A 7 -0.08 2.85 -17.32
CA HIS A 7 -1.49 3.16 -17.52
C HIS A 7 -2.36 2.72 -16.32
N ILE A 8 -2.01 1.61 -15.67
CA ILE A 8 -2.67 1.12 -14.44
C ILE A 8 -2.41 2.08 -13.29
N ARG A 9 -1.15 2.52 -13.11
CA ARG A 9 -0.78 3.50 -12.06
C ARG A 9 -1.43 4.86 -12.28
N LEU A 10 -1.50 5.31 -13.54
CA LEU A 10 -2.20 6.55 -13.89
C LEU A 10 -3.69 6.47 -13.52
N ARG A 11 -4.35 5.35 -13.86
CA ARG A 11 -5.74 5.09 -13.50
C ARG A 11 -5.96 5.08 -11.99
N ALA A 12 -5.06 4.43 -11.25
CA ALA A 12 -5.12 4.34 -9.79
C ALA A 12 -4.96 5.72 -9.14
N ALA A 13 -3.97 6.51 -9.59
CA ALA A 13 -3.73 7.87 -9.10
C ALA A 13 -4.94 8.78 -9.33
N ARG A 14 -5.55 8.72 -10.52
CA ARG A 14 -6.78 9.48 -10.81
C ARG A 14 -7.93 9.13 -9.86
N LYS A 15 -8.18 7.84 -9.64
CA LYS A 15 -9.25 7.41 -8.73
C LYS A 15 -8.98 7.83 -7.28
N ALA A 16 -7.73 7.72 -6.82
CA ALA A 16 -7.33 8.15 -5.49
C ALA A 16 -7.49 9.67 -5.30
N ALA A 17 -7.29 10.46 -6.36
CA ALA A 17 -7.57 11.89 -6.37
C ALA A 17 -9.08 12.23 -6.43
N GLY A 18 -9.97 11.23 -6.41
CA GLY A 18 -11.43 11.43 -6.30
C GLY A 18 -12.17 11.61 -7.62
N PHE A 19 -11.50 11.51 -8.78
CA PHE A 19 -12.16 11.66 -10.07
C PHE A 19 -12.93 10.38 -10.45
N LYS A 20 -14.20 10.53 -10.80
CA LYS A 20 -15.07 9.41 -11.17
C LYS A 20 -14.73 8.90 -12.57
N SER A 21 -14.53 9.80 -13.53
CA SER A 21 -14.21 9.46 -14.92
C SER A 21 -12.83 9.97 -15.36
N ALA A 22 -12.29 9.35 -16.41
CA ALA A 22 -11.08 9.82 -17.07
C ALA A 22 -11.28 11.18 -17.75
N TYR A 23 -12.51 11.46 -18.20
CA TYR A 23 -12.86 12.73 -18.84
C TYR A 23 -12.95 13.86 -17.83
N ASP A 24 -13.47 13.60 -16.63
CA ASP A 24 -13.55 14.60 -15.55
C ASP A 24 -12.16 15.14 -15.21
N PHE A 25 -11.17 14.24 -15.12
CA PHE A 25 -9.80 14.63 -14.86
C PHE A 25 -9.17 15.33 -16.07
N ALA A 26 -9.37 14.80 -17.29
CA ALA A 26 -8.83 15.38 -18.51
C ALA A 26 -9.31 16.83 -18.73
N ASP A 27 -10.60 17.08 -18.52
CA ASP A 27 -11.21 18.40 -18.61
C ASP A 27 -10.62 19.35 -17.57
N LEU A 28 -10.42 18.89 -16.32
CA LEU A 28 -9.81 19.70 -15.26
C LEU A 28 -8.40 20.16 -15.62
N ILE A 29 -7.57 19.28 -16.18
CA ILE A 29 -6.16 19.59 -16.49
C ILE A 29 -5.96 20.15 -17.91
N GLY A 30 -7.04 20.37 -18.66
CA GLY A 30 -6.98 20.93 -20.02
C GLY A 30 -6.39 19.99 -21.08
N VAL A 31 -6.44 18.67 -20.86
CA VAL A 31 -5.97 17.66 -21.83
C VAL A 31 -7.15 17.11 -22.62
N PRO A 32 -7.01 16.87 -23.94
CA PRO A 32 -8.09 16.25 -24.71
C PRO A 32 -8.52 14.90 -24.11
N ARG A 33 -9.82 14.76 -23.86
CA ARG A 33 -10.46 13.56 -23.26
C ARG A 33 -9.97 12.24 -23.87
N THR A 34 -9.90 12.20 -25.20
CA THR A 34 -9.47 11.02 -25.97
C THR A 34 -8.00 10.69 -25.73
N THR A 35 -7.12 11.71 -25.69
CA THR A 35 -5.69 11.57 -25.39
C THR A 35 -5.48 10.98 -24.00
N TYR A 36 -6.10 11.58 -22.97
CA TYR A 36 -5.96 11.08 -21.60
C TYR A 36 -6.51 9.65 -21.45
N SER A 37 -7.70 9.38 -22.03
CA SER A 37 -8.29 8.03 -21.99
C SER A 37 -7.42 6.97 -22.67
N GLN A 38 -6.79 7.29 -23.80
CA GLN A 38 -5.86 6.38 -24.48
C GLN A 38 -4.59 6.12 -23.65
N HIS A 39 -4.09 7.13 -22.93
CA HIS A 39 -2.99 6.95 -21.98
C HIS A 39 -3.39 6.04 -20.80
N GLU A 40 -4.59 6.21 -20.25
CA GLU A 40 -5.09 5.40 -19.13
C GLU A 40 -5.43 3.95 -19.53
N ARG A 41 -5.83 3.72 -20.79
CA ARG A 41 -6.08 2.39 -21.34
C ARG A 41 -4.81 1.68 -21.81
N GLY A 42 -3.70 2.39 -21.93
CA GLY A 42 -2.43 1.86 -22.43
C GLY A 42 -2.36 1.73 -23.96
N ASP A 43 -3.35 2.26 -24.68
CA ASP A 43 -3.38 2.28 -26.16
C ASP A 43 -2.25 3.13 -26.75
N ARG A 44 -1.80 4.15 -26.00
CA ARG A 44 -0.74 5.07 -26.42
C ARG A 44 0.30 5.22 -25.33
N ASN A 45 1.56 5.31 -25.76
CA ASN A 45 2.66 5.60 -24.86
C ASN A 45 2.60 7.05 -24.39
N ILE A 46 2.87 7.28 -23.11
CA ILE A 46 2.83 8.61 -22.49
C ILE A 46 4.20 9.25 -22.66
N LYS A 47 4.24 10.48 -23.20
CA LYS A 47 5.48 11.27 -23.31
C LYS A 47 5.87 11.85 -21.95
N ASP A 48 7.13 12.21 -21.81
CA ASP A 48 7.69 12.69 -20.53
C ASP A 48 6.97 13.93 -20.00
N ASP A 49 6.67 14.90 -20.87
CA ASP A 49 5.93 16.11 -20.50
C ASP A 49 4.54 15.80 -19.93
N TYR A 50 3.85 14.79 -20.50
CA TYR A 50 2.55 14.35 -19.98
C TYR A 50 2.70 13.63 -18.64
N LEU A 51 3.79 12.87 -18.43
CA LEU A 51 4.03 12.18 -17.17
C LEU A 51 4.26 13.15 -16.02
N GLU A 52 5.11 14.15 -16.24
CA GLU A 52 5.37 15.21 -15.26
C GLU A 52 4.07 15.97 -14.93
N MET A 53 3.32 16.37 -15.97
CA MET A 53 2.04 17.06 -15.80
C MET A 53 1.02 16.23 -15.02
N TYR A 54 0.89 14.93 -15.33
CA TYR A 54 -0.04 14.05 -14.62
C TYR A 54 0.39 13.85 -13.17
N ALA A 55 1.68 13.61 -12.92
CA ALA A 55 2.21 13.43 -11.58
C ALA A 55 1.94 14.65 -10.70
N LYS A 56 2.19 15.86 -11.23
CA LYS A 56 1.94 17.12 -10.55
C LYS A 56 0.46 17.33 -10.21
N ASN A 57 -0.43 17.16 -11.19
CA ASN A 57 -1.87 17.40 -10.99
C ASN A 57 -2.53 16.34 -10.10
N LEU A 58 -2.04 15.10 -10.12
CA LEU A 58 -2.52 14.02 -9.25
C LEU A 58 -1.80 13.97 -7.90
N LYS A 59 -0.82 14.86 -7.67
CA LYS A 59 0.01 14.93 -6.46
C LYS A 59 0.68 13.58 -6.11
N VAL A 60 1.18 12.91 -7.14
CA VAL A 60 1.89 11.63 -7.02
C VAL A 60 3.37 11.78 -7.41
N ASN A 61 4.20 10.88 -6.89
CA ASN A 61 5.60 10.81 -7.26
C ASN A 61 5.76 10.38 -8.73
N GLU A 62 6.50 11.15 -9.53
CA GLU A 62 6.69 10.84 -10.95
C GLU A 62 7.47 9.56 -11.18
N ALA A 63 8.51 9.26 -10.38
CA ALA A 63 9.24 8.00 -10.49
C ALA A 63 8.30 6.82 -10.25
N TRP A 64 7.42 6.92 -9.25
CA TRP A 64 6.40 5.89 -9.01
C TRP A 64 5.45 5.76 -10.20
N LEU A 65 4.94 6.87 -10.73
CA LEU A 65 4.05 6.83 -11.89
C LEU A 65 4.77 6.20 -13.09
N ARG A 66 5.99 6.62 -13.38
CA ARG A 66 6.80 6.22 -14.54
C ARG A 66 7.26 4.77 -14.49
N ASN A 67 7.77 4.30 -13.36
CA ASN A 67 8.45 3.01 -13.26
C ASN A 67 8.07 2.18 -12.02
N GLY A 68 7.14 2.66 -11.19
CA GLY A 68 6.69 1.97 -9.99
C GLY A 68 7.64 2.09 -8.79
N LYS A 69 8.68 2.92 -8.86
CA LYS A 69 9.65 3.09 -7.76
C LYS A 69 9.26 4.23 -6.82
N GLY A 70 9.47 4.01 -5.53
CA GLY A 70 9.19 5.02 -4.50
C GLY A 70 7.72 5.05 -4.05
N ALA A 71 7.43 5.89 -3.08
CA ALA A 71 6.07 6.06 -2.55
C ALA A 71 5.17 6.77 -3.57
N ALA A 72 3.94 6.30 -3.73
CA ALA A 72 3.01 6.82 -4.73
C ALA A 72 2.56 8.26 -4.45
N PHE A 73 2.22 8.59 -3.21
CA PHE A 73 1.69 9.89 -2.83
C PHE A 73 2.74 10.70 -2.07
N LEU A 74 2.91 11.95 -2.47
CA LEU A 74 3.77 12.91 -1.77
C LEU A 74 2.93 13.54 -0.65
N ASN A 75 2.98 12.94 0.54
CA ASN A 75 2.30 13.52 1.71
C ASN A 75 3.08 14.75 2.19
N PRO A 76 2.45 15.88 2.57
CA PRO A 76 3.16 17.04 3.13
C PRO A 76 3.97 16.70 4.39
N ASP A 77 3.55 15.66 5.12
CA ASP A 77 4.27 15.13 6.29
C ASP A 77 5.44 14.20 5.94
N SER A 78 5.71 13.98 4.65
CA SER A 78 6.74 13.03 4.18
C SER A 78 8.17 13.46 4.51
N GLU A 79 8.45 14.76 4.68
CA GLU A 79 9.75 15.21 5.20
C GLU A 79 9.93 14.80 6.67
N LYS A 80 8.87 14.90 7.47
CA LYS A 80 8.86 14.45 8.86
C LYS A 80 8.98 12.93 8.93
N ILE A 81 8.21 12.21 8.11
CA ILE A 81 8.27 10.74 8.01
C ILE A 81 9.64 10.28 7.51
N ASN A 82 10.25 10.96 6.54
CA ASN A 82 11.60 10.65 6.05
C ASN A 82 12.67 10.94 7.12
N THR A 83 12.51 12.03 7.88
CA THR A 83 13.41 12.35 9.01
C THR A 83 13.28 11.30 10.11
N LEU A 84 12.06 10.92 10.50
CA LEU A 84 11.80 9.81 11.43
C LEU A 84 12.29 8.47 10.88
N SER A 85 12.13 8.19 9.58
CA SER A 85 12.61 6.96 8.94
C SER A 85 14.14 6.88 8.89
N ASN A 86 14.80 8.03 8.72
CA ASN A 86 16.25 8.16 8.74
C ASN A 86 16.82 8.07 10.16
N GLU A 87 16.10 8.56 11.16
CA GLU A 87 16.40 8.38 12.59
C GLU A 87 16.15 6.94 13.05
N LEU A 88 15.15 6.27 12.46
CA LEU A 88 14.79 4.91 12.84
C LEU A 88 15.86 3.88 12.52
N LYS A 89 16.76 4.07 11.53
CA LYS A 89 17.91 3.19 11.20
C LYS A 89 17.71 1.67 11.37
N ALA A 90 16.47 1.17 11.44
CA ALA A 90 16.08 -0.22 11.61
C ALA A 90 16.00 -0.88 10.24
N ASN A 91 17.01 -0.60 9.42
CA ASN A 91 17.33 -1.33 8.20
C ASN A 91 17.65 -2.81 8.50
N ASP A 92 17.67 -3.23 9.76
CA ASP A 92 17.85 -4.63 10.17
C ASP A 92 16.53 -5.42 10.11
N ILE A 93 15.38 -4.83 10.44
CA ILE A 93 14.09 -5.56 10.46
C ILE A 93 13.59 -5.81 9.02
N TYR A 94 13.62 -4.77 8.17
CA TYR A 94 13.16 -4.88 6.77
C TYR A 94 14.09 -5.71 5.87
N LYS A 95 15.37 -5.85 6.22
CA LYS A 95 16.31 -6.74 5.50
C LYS A 95 16.21 -8.19 5.97
N GLN A 96 16.00 -8.44 7.26
CA GLN A 96 15.78 -9.81 7.78
C GLN A 96 14.53 -10.48 7.18
N LEU A 97 13.50 -9.69 6.84
CA LEU A 97 12.28 -10.19 6.21
C LEU A 97 12.40 -10.49 4.70
N ASN A 98 13.46 -10.03 4.02
CA ASN A 98 13.59 -10.13 2.56
C ASN A 98 14.74 -11.04 2.09
N THR A 99 15.39 -11.80 2.99
CA THR A 99 16.53 -12.68 2.62
C THR A 99 16.21 -14.18 2.58
N HIS A 100 14.94 -14.59 2.66
CA HIS A 100 14.55 -15.94 2.27
C HIS A 100 13.55 -15.90 1.13
N ASP A 101 14.00 -16.43 -0.01
CA ASP A 101 13.28 -16.54 -1.28
C ASP A 101 11.83 -17.04 -1.13
N SER A 102 10.95 -16.48 -1.96
CA SER A 102 9.59 -16.93 -2.26
C SER A 102 8.56 -16.87 -1.12
N GLN A 103 8.02 -15.69 -0.84
CA GLN A 103 6.62 -15.57 -0.39
C GLN A 103 6.07 -14.20 -0.79
N ILE A 104 5.21 -14.21 -1.81
CA ILE A 104 4.27 -13.12 -2.05
C ILE A 104 3.57 -12.87 -0.70
N LEU A 105 3.64 -11.63 -0.20
CA LEU A 105 2.92 -11.24 1.00
C LEU A 105 1.49 -11.75 0.92
N ASP A 106 1.10 -12.61 1.87
CA ASP A 106 -0.21 -13.23 1.90
C ASP A 106 -1.23 -12.17 2.32
N LYS A 107 -1.78 -11.48 1.31
CA LYS A 107 -2.73 -10.39 1.49
C LYS A 107 -4.00 -10.88 2.18
N GLU A 108 -4.40 -12.12 1.94
CA GLU A 108 -5.59 -12.71 2.55
C GLU A 108 -5.38 -12.90 4.05
N LEU A 109 -4.20 -13.40 4.44
CA LEU A 109 -3.83 -13.53 5.85
C LEU A 109 -3.76 -12.16 6.56
N LEU A 110 -3.14 -11.15 5.95
CA LEU A 110 -3.09 -9.80 6.52
C LEU A 110 -4.48 -9.19 6.71
N ILE A 111 -5.37 -9.35 5.72
CA ILE A 111 -6.75 -8.86 5.81
C ILE A 111 -7.49 -9.56 6.94
N ALA A 112 -7.34 -10.88 7.07
CA ALA A 112 -7.98 -11.67 8.12
C ALA A 112 -7.50 -11.24 9.52
N ILE A 113 -6.19 -11.09 9.72
CA ILE A 113 -5.60 -10.62 10.98
C ILE A 113 -6.12 -9.22 11.31
N THR A 114 -6.05 -8.30 10.35
CA THR A 114 -6.45 -6.89 10.55
C THR A 114 -7.94 -6.79 10.91
N SER A 115 -8.80 -7.48 10.17
CA SER A 115 -10.26 -7.44 10.37
C SER A 115 -10.64 -8.00 11.75
N LEU A 116 -10.07 -9.15 12.11
CA LEU A 116 -10.39 -9.79 13.39
C LEU A 116 -9.81 -9.02 14.58
N LEU A 117 -8.60 -8.47 14.45
CA LEU A 117 -8.00 -7.63 15.50
C LEU A 117 -8.82 -6.35 15.71
N PHE A 118 -9.27 -5.71 14.64
CA PHE A 118 -10.13 -4.53 14.70
C PHE A 118 -11.46 -4.85 15.37
N GLU A 119 -12.12 -5.95 14.97
CA GLU A 119 -13.37 -6.41 15.60
C GLU A 119 -13.21 -6.62 17.11
N LYS A 120 -12.11 -7.27 17.53
CA LYS A 120 -11.84 -7.53 18.96
C LYS A 120 -11.57 -6.26 19.76
N ILE A 121 -10.79 -5.34 19.22
CA ILE A 121 -10.53 -4.04 19.85
C ILE A 121 -11.83 -3.27 20.07
N GLN A 122 -12.73 -3.25 19.08
CA GLN A 122 -14.04 -2.60 19.20
C GLN A 122 -14.92 -3.30 20.25
N ASN A 123 -15.01 -4.63 20.22
CA ASN A 123 -15.85 -5.40 21.14
C ASN A 123 -15.37 -5.29 22.60
N GLU A 124 -14.07 -5.16 22.83
CA GLU A 124 -13.46 -5.03 24.16
C GLU A 124 -13.27 -3.56 24.59
N ASN A 125 -13.69 -2.58 23.78
CA ASN A 125 -13.52 -1.14 24.00
C ASN A 125 -12.07 -0.73 24.31
N LEU A 126 -11.10 -1.38 23.68
CA LEU A 126 -9.67 -1.15 23.92
C LEU A 126 -9.21 0.11 23.17
N THR A 127 -8.35 0.91 23.80
CA THR A 127 -7.70 2.04 23.13
C THR A 127 -6.29 1.65 22.72
N VAL A 128 -6.05 1.51 21.42
CA VAL A 128 -4.77 1.05 20.87
C VAL A 128 -4.18 2.14 19.97
N SER A 129 -2.91 2.50 20.19
CA SER A 129 -2.22 3.45 19.32
C SER A 129 -1.93 2.83 17.94
N PRO A 130 -1.85 3.62 16.85
CA PRO A 130 -1.58 3.10 15.52
C PRO A 130 -0.29 2.26 15.42
N ASN A 131 0.76 2.64 16.16
CA ASN A 131 2.04 1.93 16.17
C ASN A 131 1.91 0.55 16.83
N ILE A 132 1.22 0.47 17.98
CA ILE A 132 0.99 -0.80 18.67
C ILE A 132 0.15 -1.73 17.79
N PHE A 133 -0.89 -1.20 17.15
CA PHE A 133 -1.72 -1.95 16.21
C PHE A 133 -0.91 -2.53 15.04
N ALA A 134 -0.07 -1.71 14.40
CA ALA A 134 0.77 -2.16 13.28
C ALA A 134 1.81 -3.22 13.70
N ASN A 135 2.44 -3.05 14.88
CA ASN A 135 3.40 -4.01 15.40
C ASN A 135 2.73 -5.36 15.71
N THR A 136 1.57 -5.34 16.37
CA THR A 136 0.82 -6.57 16.68
C THR A 136 0.39 -7.32 15.43
N ILE A 137 -0.08 -6.63 14.38
CA ILE A 137 -0.38 -7.26 13.09
C ILE A 137 0.86 -7.97 12.52
N THR A 138 2.01 -7.30 12.59
CA THR A 138 3.28 -7.83 12.07
C THR A 138 3.72 -9.08 12.85
N GLU A 139 3.65 -9.04 14.18
CA GLU A 139 3.99 -10.18 15.04
C GLU A 139 3.09 -11.39 14.78
N ILE A 140 1.77 -11.16 14.71
CA ILE A 140 0.80 -12.21 14.40
C ILE A 140 1.06 -12.79 13.00
N TYR A 141 1.25 -11.94 11.99
CA TYR A 141 1.53 -12.37 10.63
C TYR A 141 2.79 -13.24 10.58
N CYS A 142 3.91 -12.77 11.15
CA CYS A 142 5.15 -13.53 11.17
C CYS A 142 4.99 -14.88 11.89
N SER A 143 4.27 -14.91 13.03
CA SER A 143 4.04 -16.14 13.79
C SER A 143 3.22 -17.19 13.05
N ILE A 144 2.32 -16.79 12.14
CA ILE A 144 1.50 -17.71 11.33
C ILE A 144 2.21 -18.05 10.02
N ALA A 145 2.84 -17.07 9.36
CA ALA A 145 3.55 -17.30 8.10
C ALA A 145 4.72 -18.28 8.27
N SER A 146 5.31 -18.35 9.46
CA SER A 146 6.40 -19.30 9.77
C SER A 146 5.95 -20.74 10.05
N THR A 147 4.65 -21.03 10.19
CA THR A 147 4.18 -22.37 10.62
C THR A 147 3.83 -23.29 9.46
N THR A 148 3.38 -22.76 8.33
CA THR A 148 2.99 -23.52 7.14
C THR A 148 3.03 -22.63 5.91
N GLU A 149 3.17 -23.19 4.71
CA GLU A 149 3.08 -22.48 3.42
C GLU A 149 1.65 -22.47 2.86
N ASP A 150 0.75 -23.29 3.39
CA ASP A 150 -0.64 -23.41 2.94
C ASP A 150 -1.50 -22.24 3.48
N VAL A 151 -2.03 -21.43 2.56
CA VAL A 151 -2.84 -20.24 2.87
C VAL A 151 -4.09 -20.60 3.68
N HIS A 152 -4.74 -21.71 3.37
CA HIS A 152 -5.97 -22.11 4.06
C HIS A 152 -5.69 -22.49 5.53
N GLN A 153 -4.61 -23.23 5.78
CA GLN A 153 -4.15 -23.55 7.12
C GLN A 153 -3.78 -22.28 7.91
N ARG A 154 -3.08 -21.33 7.30
CA ARG A 154 -2.75 -20.03 7.92
C ARG A 154 -4.00 -19.30 8.38
N LEU A 155 -5.02 -19.20 7.53
CA LEU A 155 -6.29 -18.54 7.84
C LEU A 155 -7.02 -19.21 9.01
N MET A 156 -6.99 -20.55 9.12
CA MET A 156 -7.58 -21.27 10.24
C MET A 156 -6.88 -20.99 11.58
N MET A 157 -5.61 -20.60 11.57
CA MET A 157 -4.83 -20.32 12.79
C MET A 157 -5.09 -18.92 13.37
N VAL A 158 -5.56 -17.96 12.55
CA VAL A 158 -5.72 -16.54 12.93
C VAL A 158 -6.52 -16.35 14.24
N PRO A 159 -7.70 -16.97 14.45
CA PRO A 159 -8.48 -16.74 15.66
C PRO A 159 -7.79 -17.24 16.93
N ALA A 160 -7.04 -18.34 16.84
CA ALA A 160 -6.32 -18.91 17.99
C ALA A 160 -5.12 -18.05 18.40
N VAL A 161 -4.40 -17.52 17.40
CA VAL A 161 -3.16 -16.76 17.61
C VAL A 161 -3.43 -15.34 18.10
N ILE A 162 -4.56 -14.71 17.78
CA ILE A 162 -4.87 -13.33 18.22
C ILE A 162 -5.10 -13.23 19.74
N LYS A 163 -5.67 -14.26 20.36
CA LYS A 163 -6.17 -14.20 21.76
C LYS A 163 -5.12 -13.78 22.81
N PRO A 164 -3.85 -14.21 22.75
CA PRO A 164 -2.81 -13.76 23.68
C PRO A 164 -2.44 -12.27 23.50
N TYR A 165 -2.46 -11.75 22.27
CA TYR A 165 -2.07 -10.36 21.97
C TYR A 165 -3.10 -9.33 22.43
N LEU A 166 -4.37 -9.72 22.55
CA LEU A 166 -5.40 -8.84 23.13
C LEU A 166 -5.15 -8.54 24.60
N LYS A 167 -4.52 -9.48 25.34
CA LYS A 167 -4.17 -9.27 26.75
C LYS A 167 -3.09 -8.22 26.98
N SER A 168 -2.30 -7.90 25.94
CA SER A 168 -1.25 -6.86 26.00
C SER A 168 -1.75 -5.45 25.69
N PHE A 169 -3.06 -5.28 25.41
CA PHE A 169 -3.67 -3.98 25.10
C PHE A 169 -4.35 -3.31 26.32
N ASN A 170 -4.24 -3.91 27.51
CA ASN A 170 -4.68 -3.36 28.79
C ASN A 170 -3.54 -2.68 29.53
#